data_AF-U2BFW2-F1
#
_entry.id   AF-U2BFW2-F1
#
_cell.length_a   1.000
_cell.length_b   1.000
_cell.length_c   1.000
_cell.angle_alpha   90.00
_cell.angle_beta   90.00
_cell.angle_gamma   90.00
#
_symmetry.space_group_name_H-M   'P 1'
#
loop_
_entity.id
_entity.type
_entity.pdbx_description
1 polymer ?
#
loop_
_entity_poly.entity_id
_entity_poly.type
_entity_poly.pdbx_seq_one_letter_code
_entity_poly.pdbx_strand_id
1 'polypeptide(L)'
;MATPEKLLVLYTGGTIGMQMSEAGLAPASGFEARMRAQQAEEAQGELPQWQFRELLPLIDSANMNPGHWLALRDAIVAAVEVDGHDAVLVLHGTDTLAYSAAALSFLLLGLGVPVLLTGAMQPAGVAGGDAWPNLFGAMRALRRG
;
A
#
# COMPACT_ATOMS: atom_id res chain seq x y z
N MET A 1 -2.29 -5.97 20.14
CA MET A 1 -1.37 -4.84 19.84
C MET A 1 -2.10 -3.55 20.16
N ALA A 2 -1.39 -2.43 20.37
CA ALA A 2 -2.06 -1.13 20.48
C ALA A 2 -2.69 -0.75 19.14
N THR A 3 -3.79 0.01 19.16
CA THR A 3 -4.41 0.57 17.95
C THR A 3 -3.38 1.47 17.24
N PRO A 4 -3.04 1.21 15.96
CA PRO A 4 -2.13 2.08 15.22
C PRO A 4 -2.67 3.50 15.09
N GLU A 5 -1.85 4.48 15.42
CA GLU A 5 -2.15 5.91 15.29
C GLU A 5 -1.47 6.53 14.06
N LYS A 6 -0.29 6.02 13.66
CA LYS A 6 0.56 6.56 12.60
C LYS A 6 0.90 5.51 11.54
N LEU A 7 0.02 5.39 10.55
CA LEU A 7 0.13 4.48 9.42
C LEU A 7 1.02 5.05 8.31
N LEU A 8 1.96 4.25 7.80
CA LEU A 8 2.54 4.51 6.48
C LEU A 8 1.75 3.78 5.40
N VAL A 9 1.31 4.48 4.35
CA VAL A 9 0.87 3.88 3.08
C VAL A 9 2.05 3.92 2.11
N LEU A 10 2.64 2.77 1.83
CA LEU A 10 3.76 2.60 0.91
C LEU A 10 3.25 2.08 -0.43
N TYR A 11 3.27 2.93 -1.45
CA TYR A 11 2.83 2.58 -2.81
C TYR A 11 4.00 2.08 -3.65
N THR A 12 3.97 0.80 -4.03
CA THR A 12 5.03 0.19 -4.85
C THR A 12 4.62 0.03 -6.31
N GLY A 13 3.36 0.30 -6.66
CA GLY A 13 2.79 0.07 -7.99
C GLY A 13 1.57 -0.86 -7.97
N GLY A 14 1.28 -1.46 -9.12
CA GLY A 14 0.09 -2.28 -9.33
C GLY A 14 -1.12 -1.49 -9.86
N THR A 15 -2.10 -2.24 -10.35
CA THR A 15 -3.29 -1.72 -11.05
C THR A 15 -4.08 -0.70 -10.23
N ILE A 16 -4.06 -0.81 -8.90
CA ILE A 16 -4.80 0.05 -7.97
C ILE A 16 -4.55 1.56 -8.24
N GLY A 17 -3.30 1.93 -8.53
CA GLY A 17 -2.90 3.32 -8.76
C GLY A 17 -2.77 3.69 -10.23
N MET A 18 -3.03 2.77 -11.17
CA MET A 18 -2.97 3.06 -12.60
C MET A 18 -4.11 3.98 -13.06
N GLN A 19 -3.95 4.55 -14.25
CA GLN A 19 -4.97 5.30 -14.97
C GLN A 19 -5.03 4.85 -16.42
N MET A 20 -6.17 5.07 -17.06
CA MET A 20 -6.33 4.81 -18.49
C MET A 20 -5.55 5.85 -19.28
N SER A 21 -4.71 5.39 -20.19
CA SER A 21 -3.99 6.18 -21.19
C SER A 21 -4.37 5.70 -22.60
N GLU A 22 -3.89 6.39 -23.64
CA GLU A 22 -4.10 5.98 -25.03
C GLU A 22 -3.52 4.58 -25.33
N ALA A 23 -2.50 4.15 -24.59
CA ALA A 23 -1.86 2.85 -24.73
C ALA A 23 -2.42 1.77 -23.78
N GLY A 24 -3.54 2.05 -23.09
CA GLY A 24 -4.11 1.20 -22.04
C GLY A 24 -3.74 1.67 -20.64
N LEU A 25 -3.79 0.79 -19.65
CA LEU A 25 -3.50 1.15 -18.26
C LEU A 25 -2.01 1.42 -18.07
N ALA A 26 -1.69 2.58 -17.47
CA ALA A 26 -0.33 2.98 -17.17
C ALA A 26 -0.22 3.47 -15.71
N PRO A 27 0.94 3.29 -15.06
CA PRO A 27 1.22 3.95 -13.78
C PRO A 27 1.04 5.46 -13.90
N ALA A 28 0.36 6.06 -12.93
CA ALA A 28 0.12 7.50 -12.89
C ALA A 28 0.52 8.07 -11.53
N SER A 29 1.16 9.24 -11.53
CA SER A 29 1.46 10.00 -10.32
C SER A 29 0.18 10.56 -9.69
N GLY A 30 0.28 11.01 -8.43
CA GLY A 30 -0.82 11.70 -7.75
C GLY A 30 -1.85 10.78 -7.13
N PHE A 31 -1.49 9.50 -6.90
CA PHE A 31 -2.37 8.57 -6.21
C PHE A 31 -2.70 9.05 -4.78
N GLU A 32 -1.76 9.70 -4.10
CA GLU A 32 -2.00 10.34 -2.80
C GLU A 32 -3.17 11.32 -2.83
N ALA A 33 -3.20 12.23 -3.81
CA ALA A 33 -4.25 13.23 -3.94
C ALA A 33 -5.62 12.58 -4.16
N ARG A 34 -5.66 11.51 -4.97
CA ARG A 34 -6.88 10.71 -5.18
C ARG A 34 -7.34 10.02 -3.89
N MET A 35 -6.41 9.45 -3.12
CA MET A 35 -6.72 8.86 -1.81
C MET A 35 -7.31 9.88 -0.85
N ARG A 36 -6.75 11.11 -0.79
CA ARG A 36 -7.28 12.19 0.07
C ARG A 36 -8.67 12.63 -0.35
N ALA A 37 -8.90 12.77 -1.66
CA ALA A 37 -10.23 13.12 -2.20
C ALA A 37 -11.26 12.03 -1.87
N GLN A 38 -10.95 10.76 -2.14
CA GLN A 38 -11.86 9.65 -1.83
C GLN A 38 -12.14 9.53 -0.33
N GLN A 39 -11.13 9.74 0.51
CA GLN A 39 -11.32 9.74 1.96
C GLN A 39 -12.29 10.84 2.39
N ALA A 40 -12.20 12.05 1.82
CA ALA A 40 -13.11 13.15 2.15
C ALA A 40 -14.57 12.85 1.74
N GLU A 41 -14.78 12.04 0.70
CA GLU A 41 -16.10 11.63 0.23
C GLU A 41 -16.70 10.46 1.03
N GLU A 42 -15.89 9.43 1.34
CA GLU A 42 -16.39 8.14 1.85
C GLU A 42 -16.12 7.88 3.34
N ALA A 43 -15.10 8.50 3.93
CA ALA A 43 -14.65 8.08 5.26
C ALA A 43 -15.46 8.73 6.38
N GLN A 44 -16.69 8.25 6.58
CA GLN A 44 -17.49 8.49 7.78
C GLN A 44 -17.01 7.67 9.02
N GLY A 45 -15.76 7.18 9.00
CA GLY A 45 -15.16 6.44 10.10
C GLY A 45 -13.73 6.89 10.31
N GLU A 46 -13.30 6.95 11.58
CA GLU A 46 -11.95 7.30 11.98
C GLU A 46 -10.95 6.30 11.35
N LEU A 47 -10.28 6.70 10.28
CA LEU A 47 -9.07 6.05 9.77
C LEU A 47 -7.88 6.48 10.64
N PRO A 48 -6.81 5.68 10.76
CA PRO A 48 -5.59 6.14 11.42
C PRO A 48 -5.02 7.35 10.68
N GLN A 49 -4.22 8.18 11.36
CA GLN A 49 -3.46 9.19 10.63
C GLN A 49 -2.48 8.46 9.72
N TRP A 50 -2.38 8.93 8.47
CA TRP A 50 -1.54 8.27 7.49
C TRP A 50 -0.63 9.23 6.75
N GLN A 51 0.57 8.75 6.48
CA GLN A 51 1.52 9.34 5.54
C GLN A 51 1.59 8.46 4.29
N PHE A 52 1.92 9.06 3.15
CA PHE A 52 2.04 8.36 1.89
C PHE A 52 3.45 8.48 1.34
N ARG A 53 3.98 7.38 0.80
CA ARG A 53 5.26 7.34 0.11
C ARG A 53 5.17 6.44 -1.10
N GLU A 54 5.84 6.86 -2.17
CA GLU A 54 6.01 6.03 -3.37
C GLU A 54 7.40 5.39 -3.34
N LEU A 55 7.46 4.10 -3.65
CA LEU A 55 8.71 3.44 -3.97
C LEU A 55 8.96 3.62 -5.48
N LEU A 56 9.99 4.41 -5.81
CA LEU A 56 10.30 4.76 -7.20
C LEU A 56 11.48 3.93 -7.76
N PRO A 57 11.42 3.49 -9.02
CA PRO A 57 10.26 3.59 -9.92
C PRO A 57 9.13 2.66 -9.45
N LEU A 58 7.88 2.98 -9.81
CA LEU A 58 6.74 2.09 -9.57
C LEU A 58 6.96 0.77 -10.31
N ILE A 59 6.60 -0.34 -9.66
CA ILE A 59 6.89 -1.69 -10.11
C ILE A 59 5.60 -2.37 -10.56
N ASP A 60 5.62 -2.90 -11.78
CA ASP A 60 4.69 -3.95 -12.18
C ASP A 60 5.04 -5.23 -11.40
N SER A 61 4.08 -5.77 -10.65
CA SER A 61 4.30 -6.95 -9.83
C SER A 61 4.81 -8.15 -10.63
N ALA A 62 4.50 -8.27 -11.92
CA ALA A 62 5.05 -9.32 -12.77
C ALA A 62 6.59 -9.26 -12.90
N ASN A 63 7.18 -8.07 -12.69
CA ASN A 63 8.61 -7.81 -12.74
C ASN A 63 9.26 -7.74 -11.33
N MET A 64 8.53 -8.12 -10.28
CA MET A 64 9.05 -8.12 -8.91
C MET A 64 10.19 -9.14 -8.76
N ASN A 65 11.26 -8.78 -8.05
CA ASN A 65 12.44 -9.63 -7.85
C ASN A 65 13.00 -9.48 -6.43
N PRO A 66 13.97 -10.31 -6.01
CA PRO A 66 14.54 -10.23 -4.66
C PRO A 66 15.15 -8.88 -4.29
N GLY A 67 15.73 -8.14 -5.24
CA GLY A 67 16.24 -6.79 -5.01
C GLY A 67 15.12 -5.81 -4.63
N HIS A 68 13.95 -5.94 -5.25
CA HIS A 68 12.77 -5.15 -4.89
C HIS A 68 12.24 -5.50 -3.50
N TRP A 69 12.28 -6.77 -3.10
CA TRP A 69 11.90 -7.18 -1.74
C TRP A 69 12.82 -6.59 -0.67
N LEU A 70 14.13 -6.52 -0.96
CA LEU A 70 15.09 -5.87 -0.08
C LEU A 70 14.82 -4.36 0.03
N ALA A 71 14.54 -3.68 -1.09
CA ALA A 71 14.18 -2.27 -1.08
C ALA A 71 12.87 -2.00 -0.31
N LEU A 72 11.87 -2.87 -0.47
CA LEU A 72 10.64 -2.84 0.32
C LEU A 72 10.93 -3.00 1.82
N ARG A 73 11.75 -3.99 2.19
CA ARG A 73 12.18 -4.20 3.57
C ARG A 73 12.85 -2.95 4.13
N ASP A 74 13.80 -2.37 3.41
CA ASP A 74 14.55 -1.21 3.88
C ASP A 74 13.62 0.01 4.08
N ALA A 75 12.67 0.23 3.16
CA ALA A 75 11.67 1.28 3.28
C ALA A 75 10.73 1.08 4.48
N ILE A 76 10.27 -0.15 4.72
CA ILE A 76 9.42 -0.51 5.85
C ILE A 76 10.18 -0.32 7.17
N VAL A 77 11.40 -0.84 7.27
CA VAL A 77 12.22 -0.73 8.48
C VAL A 77 12.53 0.73 8.80
N ALA A 78 12.92 1.53 7.80
CA ALA A 78 13.15 2.96 8.00
C ALA A 78 11.89 3.69 8.49
N ALA A 79 10.73 3.38 7.92
CA ALA A 79 9.47 3.98 8.35
C ALA A 79 9.16 3.71 9.83
N VAL A 80 9.49 2.51 10.31
CA VAL A 80 9.18 2.10 11.69
C VAL A 80 10.24 2.60 12.66
N GLU A 81 11.51 2.31 12.39
CA GLU A 81 12.61 2.54 13.35
C GLU A 81 13.09 3.99 13.36
N VAL A 82 13.00 4.70 12.22
CA VAL A 82 13.48 6.08 12.09
C VAL A 82 12.32 7.06 12.16
N ASP A 83 11.26 6.82 11.38
CA ASP A 83 10.14 7.77 11.30
C ASP A 83 9.06 7.52 12.35
N GLY A 84 9.13 6.41 13.10
CA GLY A 84 8.21 6.09 14.18
C GLY A 84 6.79 5.76 13.73
N HIS A 85 6.60 5.16 12.55
CA HIS A 85 5.31 4.59 12.14
C HIS A 85 5.02 3.33 12.93
N ASP A 86 3.76 3.15 13.34
CA ASP A 86 3.30 2.03 14.17
C ASP A 86 2.48 0.99 13.37
N ALA A 87 2.32 1.21 12.07
CA ALA A 87 1.79 0.25 11.10
C ALA A 87 2.24 0.63 9.68
N VAL A 88 2.31 -0.36 8.79
CA VAL A 88 2.60 -0.14 7.37
C VAL A 88 1.58 -0.87 6.48
N LEU A 89 0.96 -0.13 5.57
CA LEU A 89 0.12 -0.63 4.48
C LEU A 89 0.90 -0.53 3.18
N VAL A 90 1.20 -1.67 2.56
CA VAL A 90 1.87 -1.75 1.27
C VAL A 90 0.83 -1.94 0.17
N LEU A 91 0.79 -1.01 -0.79
CA LEU A 91 -0.03 -1.13 -2.00
C LEU A 91 0.81 -1.76 -3.12
N HIS A 92 0.40 -2.92 -3.58
CA HIS A 92 1.17 -3.79 -4.47
C HIS A 92 0.29 -4.35 -5.61
N GLY A 93 0.91 -4.73 -6.73
CA GLY A 93 0.21 -5.44 -7.81
C GLY A 93 -0.15 -6.88 -7.44
N THR A 94 -1.23 -7.41 -8.00
CA THR A 94 -1.82 -8.68 -7.54
C THR A 94 -1.05 -9.91 -8.01
N ASP A 95 -0.37 -9.86 -9.16
CA ASP A 95 0.27 -11.04 -9.78
C ASP A 95 1.26 -11.76 -8.87
N THR A 96 2.05 -11.00 -8.11
CA THR A 96 3.09 -11.53 -7.22
C THR A 96 2.93 -11.13 -5.76
N LEU A 97 1.76 -10.59 -5.37
CA LEU A 97 1.48 -10.15 -4.00
C LEU A 97 1.79 -11.25 -2.98
N ALA A 98 1.34 -12.47 -3.23
CA ALA A 98 1.57 -13.61 -2.33
C ALA A 98 3.06 -13.95 -2.16
N TYR A 99 3.85 -13.84 -3.23
CA TYR A 99 5.30 -14.09 -3.17
C TYR A 99 6.02 -13.00 -2.38
N SER A 100 5.69 -11.72 -2.63
CA SER A 100 6.21 -10.60 -1.85
C SER A 100 5.84 -10.70 -0.38
N ALA A 101 4.60 -11.08 -0.06
CA ALA A 101 4.15 -11.31 1.33
C ALA A 101 4.97 -12.41 2.01
N ALA A 102 5.21 -13.53 1.32
CA ALA A 102 6.02 -14.63 1.84
C ALA A 102 7.49 -14.22 2.04
N ALA A 103 8.09 -13.47 1.10
CA ALA A 103 9.46 -12.97 1.27
C ALA A 103 9.57 -12.00 2.45
N LEU A 104 8.63 -11.05 2.56
CA LEU A 104 8.64 -10.05 3.62
C LEU A 104 8.40 -10.65 5.01
N SER A 105 7.65 -11.74 5.14
CA SER A 105 7.45 -12.39 6.43
C SER A 105 8.77 -12.90 7.05
N PHE A 106 9.74 -13.30 6.22
CA PHE A 106 11.09 -13.65 6.67
C PHE A 106 12.01 -12.43 6.80
N LEU A 107 11.95 -11.50 5.85
CA LEU A 107 12.81 -10.31 5.83
C LEU A 107 12.50 -9.32 6.97
N LEU A 108 11.28 -9.34 7.51
CA LEU A 108 10.81 -8.46 8.59
C LEU A 108 10.72 -9.18 9.94
N LEU A 109 11.41 -10.31 10.11
CA LEU A 109 11.48 -10.99 11.40
C LEU A 109 11.99 -10.05 12.48
N GLY A 110 11.23 -9.95 13.58
CA GLY A 110 11.54 -9.05 14.70
C GLY A 110 10.95 -7.65 14.57
N LEU A 111 10.33 -7.29 13.43
CA LEU A 111 9.61 -6.02 13.30
C LEU A 111 8.35 -6.04 14.19
N GLY A 112 8.29 -5.12 15.15
CA GLY A 112 7.26 -5.11 16.21
C GLY A 112 5.92 -4.49 15.82
N VAL A 113 5.70 -4.18 14.54
CA VAL A 113 4.49 -3.49 14.05
C VAL A 113 3.81 -4.27 12.93
N PRO A 114 2.49 -4.15 12.73
CA PRO A 114 1.79 -4.81 11.65
C PRO A 114 2.18 -4.23 10.28
N VAL A 115 2.42 -5.14 9.33
CA VAL A 115 2.62 -4.83 7.90
C VAL A 115 1.56 -5.58 7.09
N LEU A 116 0.68 -4.84 6.41
CA LEU A 116 -0.39 -5.40 5.60
C LEU A 116 -0.15 -5.08 4.12
N LEU A 117 -0.30 -6.08 3.25
CA LEU A 117 -0.24 -5.92 1.81
C LEU A 117 -1.65 -5.94 1.23
N THR A 118 -1.95 -5.03 0.31
CA THR A 118 -3.20 -5.04 -0.46
C THR A 118 -2.96 -4.62 -1.90
N GLY A 119 -3.93 -4.87 -2.76
CA GLY A 119 -3.91 -4.53 -4.18
C GLY A 119 -5.33 -4.45 -4.73
N ALA A 120 -5.45 -4.32 -6.04
CA ALA A 120 -6.74 -4.31 -6.72
C ALA A 120 -6.60 -4.89 -8.13
N MET A 121 -7.64 -5.57 -8.59
CA MET A 121 -7.75 -6.05 -9.97
C MET A 121 -8.17 -4.93 -10.92
N GLN A 122 -8.85 -3.90 -10.42
CA GLN A 122 -9.25 -2.72 -11.19
C GLN A 122 -8.61 -1.44 -10.64
N PRO A 123 -8.34 -0.43 -11.49
CA PRO A 123 -7.87 0.86 -11.01
C PRO A 123 -8.87 1.57 -10.12
N ALA A 124 -8.38 2.42 -9.22
CA ALA A 124 -9.22 3.20 -8.31
C ALA A 124 -10.21 4.16 -8.99
N GLY A 125 -10.00 4.48 -10.27
CA GLY A 125 -10.94 5.29 -11.05
C GLY A 125 -12.18 4.54 -11.55
N VAL A 126 -12.25 3.21 -11.41
CA VAL A 126 -13.38 2.42 -11.91
C VAL A 126 -14.51 2.39 -10.88
N ALA A 127 -15.67 2.92 -11.26
CA ALA A 127 -16.86 2.92 -10.42
C ALA A 127 -17.29 1.49 -10.04
N GLY A 128 -17.48 1.24 -8.75
CA GLY A 128 -17.80 -0.10 -8.24
C GLY A 128 -16.63 -1.10 -8.27
N GLY A 129 -15.41 -0.64 -8.56
CA GLY A 129 -14.20 -1.46 -8.52
C GLY A 129 -13.76 -1.82 -7.09
N ASP A 130 -12.77 -2.71 -6.99
CA ASP A 130 -12.28 -3.28 -5.73
C ASP A 130 -11.21 -2.42 -5.03
N ALA A 131 -10.64 -1.43 -5.71
CA ALA A 131 -9.56 -0.59 -5.20
C ALA A 131 -9.88 0.15 -3.88
N TRP A 132 -10.96 0.93 -3.83
CA TRP A 132 -11.32 1.67 -2.61
C TRP A 132 -11.77 0.76 -1.47
N PRO A 133 -12.63 -0.25 -1.70
CA PRO A 133 -12.96 -1.24 -0.68
C PRO A 133 -11.72 -1.94 -0.11
N ASN A 134 -10.77 -2.36 -0.95
CA ASN A 134 -9.56 -3.04 -0.51
C ASN A 134 -8.64 -2.10 0.29
N LEU A 135 -8.43 -0.87 -0.19
CA LEU A 135 -7.56 0.11 0.45
C LEU A 135 -8.12 0.57 1.80
N PHE A 136 -9.35 1.08 1.84
CA PHE A 136 -9.93 1.56 3.10
C PHE A 136 -10.33 0.41 4.02
N GLY A 137 -10.66 -0.76 3.48
CA GLY A 137 -10.82 -1.99 4.25
C GLY A 137 -9.53 -2.36 4.97
N ALA A 138 -8.39 -2.35 4.27
CA ALA A 138 -7.07 -2.58 4.85
C ALA A 138 -6.70 -1.57 5.95
N MET A 139 -6.93 -0.27 5.71
CA MET A 139 -6.66 0.76 6.72
C MET A 139 -7.52 0.58 7.98
N ARG A 140 -8.80 0.22 7.82
CA ARG A 140 -9.69 -0.10 8.95
C ARG A 140 -9.28 -1.38 9.68
N ALA A 141 -8.80 -2.38 8.95
CA ALA A 141 -8.30 -3.62 9.54
C ALA A 141 -7.06 -3.33 10.42
N LEU A 142 -6.08 -2.59 9.90
CA LEU A 142 -4.90 -2.19 10.67
C LEU A 142 -5.28 -1.42 11.94
N ARG A 143 -6.26 -0.52 11.87
CA ARG A 143 -6.72 0.24 13.03
C ARG A 143 -7.30 -0.64 14.15
N ARG A 144 -7.93 -1.77 13.83
CA ARG A 144 -8.62 -2.62 14.82
C ARG A 144 -7.68 -3.53 15.61
N GLY A 145 -6.41 -3.65 15.19
CA GLY A 145 -5.44 -4.60 15.73
C GLY A 145 -5.76 -6.05 15.38
#